data_AF-A0A2S9XB53-F1
#
_entry.id   AF-A0A2S9XB53-F1
#
_cell.length_a   1.000
_cell.length_b   1.000
_cell.length_c   1.000
_cell.angle_alpha   90.00
_cell.angle_beta   90.00
_cell.angle_gamma   90.00
#
_symmetry.space_group_name_H-M   'P 1'
#
loop_
_entity.id
_entity.type
_entity.pdbx_description
1 polymer ?
#
loop_
_entity_poly.entity_id
_entity_poly.type
_entity_poly.pdbx_seq_one_letter_code
_entity_poly.pdbx_strand_id
1 'polypeptide(L)'
;MISKLSSRLALAGLMALTAMSACVQEQDYLIVERAIWFDGRDNCVLTGSEATPLAMSVDVKFDTRIGLAFVLTNNQTTNVNSNTGIDDSEIQIESAEVSLSFSGGGVDGNAFEVSVPTNSIPGGSSETLLIQVPASVSASLRTTMSALPAGSYETLEMEVVFKGRRTGQAGNTKIGSVESRPYTFPFEICYGCLEACQPATNCGGEGDEVVCPTETEWAGSCGFAQGVGIFHPACTIPS
;
A
#
# COMPACT_ATOMS: atom_id res chain seq x y z
N MET A 1 39.29 -45.36 -69.43
CA MET A 1 40.04 -44.11 -69.16
C MET A 1 39.04 -43.03 -68.75
N ILE A 2 39.12 -42.67 -67.47
CA ILE A 2 38.68 -41.46 -66.73
C ILE A 2 37.78 -40.43 -67.45
N SER A 3 36.60 -40.15 -66.87
CA SER A 3 35.91 -38.83 -66.76
C SER A 3 34.42 -39.06 -66.45
N LYS A 4 33.64 -38.37 -65.60
CA LYS A 4 33.76 -37.44 -64.46
C LYS A 4 32.30 -37.27 -63.94
N LEU A 5 32.13 -37.06 -62.62
CA LEU A 5 30.99 -36.39 -61.93
C LEU A 5 29.60 -37.05 -62.04
N SER A 6 28.73 -37.14 -61.03
CA SER A 6 28.57 -36.42 -59.77
C SER A 6 27.96 -37.35 -58.71
N SER A 7 28.55 -37.32 -57.51
CA SER A 7 28.00 -37.92 -56.29
C SER A 7 26.67 -37.28 -55.89
N ARG A 8 25.67 -38.12 -55.63
CA ARG A 8 24.50 -37.79 -54.80
C ARG A 8 24.80 -38.22 -53.36
N LEU A 9 25.11 -37.26 -52.50
CA LEU A 9 25.00 -37.32 -51.03
C LEU A 9 23.95 -36.26 -50.65
N ALA A 10 23.11 -36.37 -49.62
CA ALA A 10 22.74 -37.43 -48.71
C ALA A 10 21.43 -37.01 -48.01
N LEU A 11 20.71 -38.00 -47.47
CA LEU A 11 19.83 -37.96 -46.29
C LEU A 11 20.01 -36.70 -45.40
N ALA A 12 18.94 -35.97 -45.10
CA ALA A 12 17.97 -36.21 -44.03
C ALA A 12 18.48 -35.88 -42.61
N GLY A 13 17.71 -35.03 -41.93
CA GLY A 13 17.57 -35.07 -40.47
C GLY A 13 18.51 -34.17 -39.68
N LEU A 14 18.03 -32.96 -39.35
CA LEU A 14 17.78 -32.57 -37.97
C LEU A 14 17.03 -31.23 -38.02
N MET A 15 15.69 -31.27 -37.89
CA MET A 15 15.00 -30.10 -37.40
C MET A 15 15.45 -29.93 -35.95
N ALA A 16 16.24 -28.88 -35.70
CA ALA A 16 16.50 -28.42 -34.36
C ALA A 16 15.15 -28.01 -33.75
N LEU A 17 14.58 -28.90 -32.93
CA LEU A 17 13.54 -28.56 -31.99
C LEU A 17 14.20 -27.59 -31.01
N THR A 18 14.15 -26.29 -31.30
CA THR A 18 14.45 -25.28 -30.29
C THR A 18 13.43 -25.49 -29.21
N ALA A 19 13.87 -26.10 -28.11
CA ALA A 19 13.17 -26.11 -26.85
C ALA A 19 12.78 -24.66 -26.57
N MET A 20 11.52 -24.33 -26.83
CA MET A 20 10.90 -23.19 -26.19
C MET A 20 10.97 -23.51 -24.71
N SER A 21 12.01 -23.01 -24.05
CA SER A 21 11.92 -22.63 -22.65
C SER A 21 10.72 -21.70 -22.58
N ALA A 22 9.55 -22.27 -22.34
CA ALA A 22 8.42 -21.52 -21.84
C ALA A 22 8.96 -20.88 -20.55
N CYS A 23 9.30 -19.59 -20.65
CA CYS A 23 9.44 -18.76 -19.48
C CYS A 23 8.09 -18.88 -18.79
N VAL A 24 7.99 -19.74 -17.78
CA VAL A 24 7.00 -19.58 -16.73
C VAL A 24 7.34 -18.22 -16.14
N GLN A 25 6.69 -17.17 -16.64
CA GLN A 25 6.63 -15.91 -15.93
C GLN A 25 6.17 -16.30 -14.53
N GLU A 26 6.96 -15.96 -13.52
CA GLU A 26 6.53 -16.03 -12.13
C GLU A 26 5.20 -15.26 -12.08
N GLN A 27 4.10 -16.01 -12.09
CA GLN A 27 2.78 -15.43 -11.94
C GLN A 27 2.69 -15.02 -10.50
N ASP A 28 2.70 -13.71 -10.25
CA ASP A 28 2.42 -13.19 -8.92
C ASP A 28 1.00 -13.62 -8.57
N TYR A 29 0.90 -14.50 -7.57
CA TYR A 29 -0.38 -15.01 -7.13
C TYR A 29 -1.16 -13.98 -6.32
N LEU A 30 -0.45 -13.06 -5.68
CA LEU A 30 -1.00 -12.00 -4.84
C LEU A 30 -0.49 -10.66 -5.35
N ILE A 31 -1.42 -9.78 -5.74
CA ILE A 31 -1.12 -8.51 -6.39
C ILE A 31 -1.80 -7.40 -5.60
N VAL A 32 -1.08 -6.32 -5.30
CA VAL A 32 -1.71 -5.07 -4.86
C VAL A 32 -2.27 -4.41 -6.11
N GLU A 33 -3.59 -4.50 -6.31
CA GLU A 33 -4.26 -3.95 -7.49
C GLU A 33 -4.24 -2.43 -7.47
N ARG A 34 -4.54 -1.85 -6.29
CA ARG A 34 -4.47 -0.40 -6.06
C ARG A 34 -4.39 -0.09 -4.57
N ALA A 35 -3.81 1.07 -4.25
CA ALA A 35 -4.04 1.72 -2.97
C ALA A 35 -5.33 2.55 -3.03
N ILE A 36 -6.11 2.53 -1.96
CA ILE A 36 -7.30 3.36 -1.79
C ILE A 36 -6.98 4.49 -0.81
N TRP A 37 -7.41 5.69 -1.17
CA TRP A 37 -7.35 6.87 -0.32
C TRP A 37 -8.75 7.29 0.12
N PHE A 38 -8.83 8.02 1.22
CA PHE A 38 -10.08 8.56 1.75
C PHE A 38 -10.37 9.92 1.11
N ASP A 39 -11.45 10.00 0.33
CA ASP A 39 -11.93 11.26 -0.22
C ASP A 39 -12.87 11.94 0.76
N GLY A 40 -12.37 13.03 1.35
CA GLY A 40 -13.14 13.89 2.21
C GLY A 40 -12.95 13.69 3.71
N ARG A 41 -13.10 14.81 4.43
CA ARG A 41 -13.07 14.96 5.88
C ARG A 41 -14.20 14.15 6.54
N ASP A 42 -15.41 14.19 5.99
CA ASP A 42 -16.62 13.80 6.75
C ASP A 42 -17.21 12.42 6.40
N ASN A 43 -16.83 11.81 5.28
CA ASN A 43 -17.51 10.60 4.80
C ASN A 43 -16.68 9.32 4.93
N CYS A 44 -15.35 9.43 5.08
CA CYS A 44 -14.42 8.29 5.19
C CYS A 44 -14.71 7.16 4.19
N VAL A 45 -15.18 7.54 3.00
CA VAL A 45 -15.51 6.60 1.95
C VAL A 45 -14.22 6.27 1.23
N LEU A 46 -13.86 4.98 1.26
CA LEU A 46 -12.82 4.40 0.43
C LEU A 46 -13.19 4.66 -1.03
N THR A 47 -12.40 5.47 -1.74
CA THR A 47 -12.64 5.73 -3.16
C THR A 47 -12.43 4.45 -3.97
N GLY A 48 -13.53 3.92 -4.50
CA GLY A 48 -13.50 2.74 -5.36
C GLY A 48 -13.49 3.13 -6.82
N SER A 49 -12.31 3.48 -7.39
CA SER A 49 -11.92 3.24 -8.81
C SER A 49 -10.83 4.16 -9.37
N GLU A 50 -10.43 5.23 -8.68
CA GLU A 50 -9.46 6.20 -9.23
C GLU A 50 -8.06 6.03 -8.65
N ALA A 51 -7.04 6.28 -9.47
CA ALA A 51 -5.65 6.28 -9.02
C ALA A 51 -5.45 7.34 -7.93
N THR A 52 -4.61 7.03 -6.94
CA THR A 52 -4.23 7.95 -5.87
C THR A 52 -3.88 9.32 -6.47
N PRO A 53 -4.45 10.43 -5.99
CA PRO A 53 -3.82 11.71 -6.21
C PRO A 53 -2.43 11.62 -5.55
N LEU A 54 -1.38 11.69 -6.36
CA LEU A 54 0.04 11.55 -6.00
C LEU A 54 0.55 12.60 -4.99
N ALA A 55 -0.34 13.35 -4.34
CA ALA A 55 -0.05 14.46 -3.45
C ALA A 55 -0.92 14.36 -2.20
N MET A 56 -0.74 13.30 -1.42
CA MET A 56 -1.24 13.26 -0.05
C MET A 56 -0.24 13.97 0.86
N SER A 57 -0.68 15.05 1.52
CA SER A 57 0.08 15.69 2.59
C SER A 57 -0.36 15.10 3.95
N VAL A 58 0.55 14.96 4.90
CA VAL A 58 0.28 14.52 6.27
C VAL A 58 0.93 15.50 7.23
N ASP A 59 0.14 16.09 8.12
CA ASP A 59 0.66 16.95 9.18
C ASP A 59 0.91 16.11 10.45
N VAL A 60 2.19 15.84 10.71
CA VAL A 60 2.60 15.04 11.86
C VAL A 60 2.67 15.85 13.16
N LYS A 61 2.40 17.16 13.14
CA LYS A 61 2.25 17.98 14.36
C LYS A 61 1.18 17.40 15.28
N PHE A 62 0.14 16.84 14.68
CA PHE A 62 -0.97 16.25 15.39
C PHE A 62 -0.79 14.73 15.55
N ASP A 63 -1.63 14.10 16.39
CA ASP A 63 -1.66 12.65 16.53
C ASP A 63 -2.44 11.97 15.40
N THR A 64 -2.04 12.27 14.18
CA THR A 64 -2.53 11.57 13.01
C THR A 64 -1.97 10.18 12.96
N ARG A 65 -2.88 9.22 12.80
CA ARG A 65 -2.48 7.88 12.42
C ARG A 65 -2.14 7.93 10.94
N ILE A 66 -1.00 7.38 10.53
CA ILE A 66 -0.65 7.27 9.11
C ILE A 66 -1.10 5.89 8.66
N GLY A 67 -1.80 5.78 7.54
CA GLY A 67 -2.29 4.51 7.06
C GLY A 67 -2.79 4.57 5.62
N LEU A 68 -2.79 3.42 4.97
CA LEU A 68 -3.22 3.27 3.59
C LEU A 68 -4.03 1.98 3.44
N ALA A 69 -5.13 2.07 2.71
CA ALA A 69 -5.91 0.89 2.36
C ALA A 69 -5.44 0.34 1.03
N PHE A 70 -5.48 -0.98 0.86
CA PHE A 70 -5.03 -1.67 -0.33
C PHE A 70 -6.09 -2.64 -0.80
N VAL A 71 -6.37 -2.63 -2.11
CA VAL A 71 -7.11 -3.70 -2.77
C VAL A 71 -6.11 -4.77 -3.16
N LEU A 72 -6.20 -5.92 -2.51
CA LEU A 72 -5.34 -7.06 -2.74
C LEU A 72 -6.09 -8.11 -3.54
N THR A 73 -5.55 -8.50 -4.69
CA THR A 73 -6.20 -9.40 -5.63
C THR A 73 -5.43 -10.72 -5.69
N ASN A 74 -6.15 -11.82 -5.53
CA ASN A 74 -5.62 -13.15 -5.74
C ASN A 74 -5.80 -13.53 -7.21
N ASN A 75 -4.71 -13.50 -7.97
CA ASN A 75 -4.74 -13.76 -9.41
C ASN A 75 -4.64 -15.25 -9.76
N GLN A 76 -4.75 -16.15 -8.77
CA GLN A 76 -4.86 -17.58 -9.03
C GLN A 76 -6.18 -17.87 -9.75
N THR A 77 -6.10 -18.58 -10.87
CA THR A 77 -7.28 -19.09 -11.55
C THR A 77 -7.78 -20.33 -10.81
N THR A 78 -9.07 -20.35 -10.48
CA THR A 78 -9.71 -21.52 -9.87
C THR A 78 -9.50 -22.74 -10.77
N ASN A 79 -8.83 -23.77 -10.26
CA ASN A 79 -8.58 -24.97 -11.04
C ASN A 79 -9.83 -25.85 -11.07
N VAL A 80 -10.68 -25.63 -12.07
CA VAL A 80 -11.94 -26.38 -12.27
C VAL A 80 -11.71 -27.88 -12.52
N ASN A 81 -10.45 -28.28 -12.81
CA ASN A 81 -10.04 -29.67 -13.03
C ASN A 81 -9.22 -30.24 -11.86
N SER A 82 -9.30 -29.66 -10.66
CA SER A 82 -8.63 -30.20 -9.47
C SER A 82 -9.11 -31.63 -9.18
N ASN A 83 -8.23 -32.60 -9.38
CA ASN A 83 -8.50 -34.04 -9.21
C ASN A 83 -8.84 -34.42 -7.75
N THR A 84 -8.76 -33.48 -6.82
CA THR A 84 -9.03 -33.69 -5.38
C THR A 84 -10.35 -33.09 -4.93
N GLY A 85 -11.05 -32.33 -5.79
CA GLY A 85 -12.27 -31.59 -5.39
C GLY A 85 -12.01 -30.49 -4.35
N ILE A 86 -10.75 -30.19 -4.07
CA ILE A 86 -10.31 -29.12 -3.19
C ILE A 86 -9.92 -27.95 -4.09
N ASP A 87 -10.57 -26.81 -3.87
CA ASP A 87 -10.15 -25.53 -4.44
C ASP A 87 -8.92 -25.06 -3.66
N ASP A 88 -7.74 -25.23 -4.26
CA ASP A 88 -6.45 -24.80 -3.70
C ASP A 88 -6.09 -23.37 -4.13
N SER A 89 -7.03 -22.66 -4.78
CA SER A 89 -6.81 -21.30 -5.28
C SER A 89 -6.98 -20.22 -4.20
N GLU A 90 -7.36 -20.59 -2.98
CA GLU A 90 -7.57 -19.67 -1.86
C GLU A 90 -6.25 -19.35 -1.14
N ILE A 91 -6.02 -18.06 -0.89
CA ILE A 91 -4.88 -17.55 -0.13
C ILE A 91 -5.39 -16.93 1.17
N GLN A 92 -4.90 -17.42 2.30
CA GLN A 92 -5.08 -16.81 3.61
C GLN A 92 -4.00 -15.76 3.81
N ILE A 93 -4.37 -14.50 3.98
CA ILE A 93 -3.43 -13.42 4.31
C ILE A 93 -3.09 -13.51 5.80
N GLU A 94 -1.79 -13.46 6.12
CA GLU A 94 -1.27 -13.62 7.48
C GLU A 94 -0.73 -12.30 8.02
N SER A 95 0.04 -11.57 7.21
CA SER A 95 0.65 -10.32 7.61
C SER A 95 1.01 -9.41 6.44
N ALA A 96 1.42 -8.19 6.76
CA ALA A 96 2.06 -7.26 5.85
C ALA A 96 3.36 -6.75 6.47
N GLU A 97 4.47 -6.90 5.76
CA GLU A 97 5.72 -6.22 6.09
C GLU A 97 5.67 -4.81 5.52
N VAL A 98 6.00 -3.84 6.36
CA VAL A 98 5.99 -2.42 6.02
C VAL A 98 7.36 -1.85 6.30
N SER A 99 7.90 -1.10 5.34
CA SER A 99 9.14 -0.35 5.47
C SER A 99 8.89 1.11 5.12
N LEU A 100 9.35 2.01 5.97
CA LEU A 100 9.25 3.45 5.83
C LEU A 100 10.63 4.02 5.51
N SER A 101 10.68 4.84 4.46
CA SER A 101 11.84 5.64 4.11
C SER A 101 11.47 7.11 4.19
N PHE A 102 12.28 7.92 4.88
CA PHE A 102 11.98 9.31 5.14
C PHE A 102 13.12 10.22 4.65
N SER A 103 12.80 11.23 3.84
CA SER A 103 13.83 12.11 3.25
C SER A 103 14.50 13.05 4.25
N GLY A 104 13.80 13.45 5.31
CA GLY A 104 14.30 14.42 6.29
C GLY A 104 15.20 13.82 7.38
N GLY A 105 15.53 12.52 7.34
CA GLY A 105 16.46 11.89 8.28
C GLY A 105 16.06 10.48 8.73
N GLY A 106 16.52 10.11 9.93
CA GLY A 106 16.24 8.79 10.53
C GLY A 106 14.91 8.75 11.27
N VAL A 107 14.23 7.60 11.18
CA VAL A 107 13.00 7.29 11.93
C VAL A 107 13.22 5.98 12.65
N ASP A 108 12.91 5.93 13.94
CA ASP A 108 13.02 4.71 14.73
C ASP A 108 11.85 3.75 14.42
N GLY A 109 12.16 2.47 14.30
CA GLY A 109 11.15 1.45 13.99
C GLY A 109 10.56 1.59 12.59
N ASN A 110 11.36 2.07 11.63
CA ASN A 110 10.92 2.31 10.27
C ASN A 110 10.53 1.04 9.49
N ALA A 111 10.90 -0.15 9.98
CA ALA A 111 10.39 -1.42 9.47
C ALA A 111 9.60 -2.16 10.55
N PHE A 112 8.41 -2.65 10.21
CA PHE A 112 7.53 -3.38 11.11
C PHE A 112 6.63 -4.34 10.35
N GLU A 113 6.08 -5.33 11.06
CA GLU A 113 5.12 -6.28 10.52
C GLU A 113 3.75 -6.04 11.15
N VAL A 114 2.72 -5.95 10.32
CA VAL A 114 1.32 -5.79 10.74
C VAL A 114 0.63 -7.12 10.54
N SER A 115 0.13 -7.71 11.63
CA SER A 115 -0.76 -8.87 11.53
C SER A 115 -2.08 -8.43 10.92
N VAL A 116 -2.45 -9.06 9.80
CA VAL A 116 -3.72 -8.82 9.15
C VAL A 116 -4.72 -9.83 9.72
N PRO A 117 -5.98 -9.46 10.00
CA PRO A 117 -7.02 -10.45 10.31
C PRO A 117 -6.98 -11.53 9.24
N THR A 118 -7.04 -12.80 9.65
CA THR A 118 -6.94 -13.94 8.73
C THR A 118 -8.09 -13.94 7.75
N ASN A 119 -7.90 -13.22 6.65
CA ASN A 119 -8.85 -13.07 5.56
C ASN A 119 -8.38 -13.98 4.44
N SER A 120 -9.26 -14.86 4.03
CA SER A 120 -9.06 -15.67 2.85
C SER A 120 -9.52 -14.92 1.62
N ILE A 121 -8.69 -14.90 0.58
CA ILE A 121 -9.03 -14.35 -0.73
C ILE A 121 -9.15 -15.53 -1.70
N PRO A 122 -10.36 -15.87 -2.17
CA PRO A 122 -10.55 -16.89 -3.21
C PRO A 122 -9.84 -16.51 -4.51
N GLY A 123 -9.47 -17.49 -5.33
CA GLY A 123 -8.89 -17.24 -6.65
C GLY A 123 -9.78 -16.34 -7.52
N GLY A 124 -9.20 -15.34 -8.17
CA GLY A 124 -9.90 -14.35 -9.00
C GLY A 124 -10.70 -13.30 -8.22
N SER A 125 -10.58 -13.26 -6.89
CA SER A 125 -11.27 -12.28 -6.03
C SER A 125 -10.29 -11.26 -5.45
N SER A 126 -10.86 -10.19 -4.90
CA SER A 126 -10.12 -9.09 -4.26
C SER A 126 -10.68 -8.80 -2.88
N GLU A 127 -9.79 -8.40 -1.96
CA GLU A 127 -10.13 -7.99 -0.60
C GLU A 127 -9.49 -6.64 -0.29
N THR A 128 -10.13 -5.82 0.54
CA THR A 128 -9.56 -4.53 0.97
C THR A 128 -8.95 -4.64 2.36
N LEU A 129 -7.69 -4.27 2.50
CA LEU A 129 -6.94 -4.32 3.75
C LEU A 129 -6.43 -2.94 4.13
N LEU A 130 -6.61 -2.53 5.38
CA LEU A 130 -6.06 -1.29 5.92
C LEU A 130 -4.76 -1.58 6.66
N ILE A 131 -3.68 -0.92 6.25
CA ILE A 131 -2.40 -0.95 6.95
C ILE A 131 -2.23 0.38 7.67
N GLN A 132 -1.98 0.31 8.98
CA GLN A 132 -1.75 1.46 9.81
C GLN A 132 -0.32 1.44 10.37
N VAL A 133 0.34 2.59 10.32
CA VAL A 133 1.64 2.83 10.97
C VAL A 133 1.45 2.84 12.50
N PRO A 134 2.27 2.08 13.26
CA PRO A 134 2.22 2.09 14.72
C PRO A 134 2.45 3.48 15.30
N ALA A 135 1.74 3.80 16.39
CA ALA A 135 1.82 5.11 17.04
C ALA A 135 3.25 5.49 17.48
N SER A 136 4.08 4.50 17.85
CA SER A 136 5.49 4.73 18.20
C SER A 136 6.31 5.25 17.02
N VAL A 137 6.04 4.77 15.81
CA VAL A 137 6.71 5.20 14.58
C VAL A 137 6.23 6.58 14.17
N SER A 138 4.92 6.84 14.25
CA SER A 138 4.34 8.19 14.05
C SER A 138 4.91 9.22 15.03
N ALA A 139 5.13 8.85 16.29
CA ALA A 139 5.75 9.74 17.28
C ALA A 139 7.24 10.01 16.98
N SER A 140 7.97 9.02 16.47
CA SER A 140 9.35 9.20 15.99
C SER A 140 9.39 10.17 14.80
N LEU A 141 8.52 9.96 13.79
CA LEU A 141 8.35 10.86 12.65
C LEU A 141 8.07 12.30 13.09
N ARG A 142 7.13 12.50 14.03
CA ARG A 142 6.82 13.82 14.60
C ARG A 142 8.05 14.46 15.22
N THR A 143 8.82 13.71 15.99
CA THR A 143 10.03 14.21 16.65
C THR A 143 11.05 14.67 15.61
N THR A 144 11.34 13.83 14.60
CA THR A 144 12.28 14.16 13.53
C THR A 144 11.81 15.37 12.72
N MET A 145 10.53 15.42 12.33
CA MET A 145 9.96 16.54 11.57
C MET A 145 9.95 17.84 12.37
N SER A 146 9.70 17.80 13.68
CA SER A 146 9.70 19.00 14.53
C SER A 146 11.08 19.67 14.67
N ALA A 147 12.14 18.93 14.37
CA ALA A 147 13.52 19.45 14.37
C ALA A 147 13.90 20.15 13.05
N LEU A 148 13.09 19.97 11.99
CA LEU A 148 13.28 20.66 10.71
C LEU A 148 12.78 22.11 10.78
N PRO A 149 13.24 22.99 9.88
CA PRO A 149 12.71 24.34 9.76
C PRO A 149 11.18 24.35 9.60
N ALA A 150 10.52 25.34 10.21
CA ALA A 150 9.07 25.48 10.08
C ALA A 150 8.66 25.67 8.61
N GLY A 151 7.61 24.96 8.19
CA GLY A 151 7.15 24.94 6.80
C GLY A 151 7.94 24.01 5.87
N SER A 152 8.83 23.17 6.41
CA SER A 152 9.43 22.08 5.66
C SER A 152 8.39 21.04 5.23
N TYR A 153 8.53 20.62 3.97
CA TYR A 153 7.82 19.48 3.40
C TYR A 153 8.87 18.43 3.05
N GLU A 154 8.59 17.20 3.43
CA GLU A 154 9.47 16.05 3.21
C GLU A 154 8.67 14.91 2.60
N THR A 155 9.36 13.91 2.06
CA THR A 155 8.74 12.71 1.50
C THR A 155 8.90 11.53 2.45
N LEU A 156 7.79 10.86 2.74
CA LEU A 156 7.73 9.56 3.40
C LEU A 156 7.31 8.53 2.37
N GLU A 157 8.13 7.52 2.13
CA GLU A 157 7.77 6.40 1.27
C GLU A 157 7.41 5.20 2.15
N MET A 158 6.20 4.66 1.96
CA MET A 158 5.76 3.41 2.57
C MET A 158 5.84 2.29 1.54
N GLU A 159 6.77 1.37 1.76
CA GLU A 159 6.82 0.11 1.04
C GLU A 159 6.02 -0.95 1.80
N VAL A 160 5.18 -1.71 1.09
CA VAL A 160 4.37 -2.79 1.68
C VAL A 160 4.55 -4.08 0.89
N VAL A 161 4.73 -5.19 1.61
CA VAL A 161 4.75 -6.57 1.09
C VAL A 161 3.75 -7.40 1.88
N PHE A 162 2.70 -7.90 1.21
CA PHE A 162 1.71 -8.78 1.83
C PHE A 162 2.19 -10.23 1.82
N LYS A 163 2.00 -10.91 2.93
CA LYS A 163 2.34 -12.32 3.13
C LYS A 163 1.09 -13.13 3.41
N GLY A 164 0.99 -14.26 2.74
CA GLY A 164 -0.10 -15.20 2.94
C GLY A 164 0.32 -16.62 2.66
N ARG A 165 -0.63 -17.53 2.82
CA ARG A 165 -0.44 -18.96 2.63
C ARG A 165 -1.62 -19.57 1.90
N ARG A 166 -1.36 -20.54 1.02
CA ARG A 166 -2.41 -21.33 0.37
C ARG A 166 -3.08 -22.28 1.36
N THR A 167 -4.41 -22.31 1.39
CA THR A 167 -5.19 -23.10 2.37
C THR A 167 -5.05 -24.62 2.18
N GLY A 168 -4.71 -25.08 0.97
CA GLY A 168 -4.48 -26.50 0.66
C GLY A 168 -3.19 -27.12 1.23
N GLN A 169 -2.30 -26.35 1.85
CA GLN A 169 -1.04 -26.83 2.43
C GLN A 169 -0.91 -26.48 3.92
N ALA A 170 -1.76 -27.10 4.74
CA ALA A 170 -1.68 -27.04 6.19
C ALA A 170 -0.54 -27.93 6.73
N GLY A 171 0.70 -27.48 6.58
CA GLY A 171 1.88 -28.08 7.19
C GLY A 171 2.91 -27.00 7.55
N ASN A 172 3.63 -27.15 8.66
CA ASN A 172 4.62 -26.20 9.20
C ASN A 172 5.88 -25.99 8.32
N THR A 173 5.81 -26.30 7.04
CA THR A 173 6.87 -26.14 6.05
C THR A 173 6.54 -24.92 5.19
N LYS A 174 7.54 -24.12 4.80
CA LYS A 174 7.44 -22.95 3.89
C LYS A 174 6.78 -23.23 2.51
N ILE A 175 6.33 -24.46 2.29
CA ILE A 175 5.64 -24.90 1.08
C ILE A 175 4.22 -24.33 1.15
N GLY A 176 3.87 -23.44 0.20
CA GLY A 176 2.58 -22.75 0.15
C GLY A 176 2.59 -21.30 0.61
N SER A 177 3.74 -20.74 1.02
CA SER A 177 3.90 -19.30 1.27
C SER A 177 3.78 -18.51 -0.04
N VAL A 178 3.04 -17.42 0.00
CA VAL A 178 2.86 -16.48 -1.10
C VAL A 178 3.17 -15.08 -0.58
N GLU A 179 3.99 -14.34 -1.32
CA GLU A 179 4.29 -12.94 -1.03
C GLU A 179 3.90 -12.10 -2.24
N SER A 180 3.39 -10.89 -2.00
CA SER A 180 3.25 -9.90 -3.06
C SER A 180 4.62 -9.33 -3.43
N ARG A 181 4.70 -8.64 -4.57
CA ARG A 181 5.82 -7.74 -4.82
C ARG A 181 5.83 -6.58 -3.82
N PRO A 182 6.98 -5.92 -3.60
CA PRO A 182 7.03 -4.66 -2.88
C PRO A 182 6.34 -3.57 -3.69
N TYR A 183 5.49 -2.79 -3.03
CA TYR A 183 4.86 -1.60 -3.59
C TYR A 183 5.15 -0.41 -2.70
N THR A 184 5.71 0.65 -3.31
CA THR A 184 6.12 1.86 -2.61
C THR A 184 5.15 2.99 -2.89
N PHE A 185 4.65 3.63 -1.84
CA PHE A 185 3.70 4.72 -1.89
C PHE A 185 4.29 5.97 -1.23
N PRO A 186 4.50 7.05 -1.98
CA PRO A 186 4.99 8.30 -1.42
C PRO A 186 3.86 9.10 -0.76
N PHE A 187 4.19 9.72 0.37
CA PHE A 187 3.41 10.73 1.07
C PHE A 187 4.28 11.98 1.18
N GLU A 188 3.67 13.14 1.02
CA GLU A 188 4.26 14.39 1.48
C GLU A 188 3.95 14.52 2.98
N ILE A 189 4.94 14.83 3.80
CA ILE A 189 4.77 15.01 5.24
C ILE A 189 5.32 16.35 5.67
N CYS A 190 4.65 16.97 6.63
CA CYS A 190 5.00 18.30 7.13
C CYS A 190 4.77 18.38 8.64
N TYR A 191 5.31 19.41 9.27
CA TYR A 191 5.02 19.74 10.67
C TYR A 191 4.30 21.09 10.73
N GLY A 192 3.01 21.08 11.05
CA GLY A 192 2.17 22.27 11.20
C GLY A 192 1.78 22.96 9.90
N CYS A 193 1.85 22.29 8.75
CA CYS A 193 1.51 22.92 7.47
C CYS A 193 0.02 22.91 7.14
N LEU A 194 -0.77 22.04 7.78
CA LEU A 194 -2.20 21.94 7.55
C LEU A 194 -3.01 22.64 8.63
N GLU A 195 -2.36 23.17 9.67
CA GLU A 195 -2.99 23.96 10.71
C GLU A 195 -3.65 25.23 10.12
N ALA A 196 -4.98 25.30 10.22
CA ALA A 196 -5.75 26.45 9.79
C ALA A 196 -6.47 27.08 11.00
N CYS A 197 -5.87 28.12 11.56
CA CYS A 197 -6.48 28.87 12.65
C CYS A 197 -7.53 29.86 12.12
N GLN A 198 -8.61 30.04 12.88
CA GLN A 198 -9.73 30.91 12.53
C GLN A 198 -10.04 31.89 13.67
N PRO A 199 -10.59 33.08 13.37
CA PRO A 199 -11.14 33.95 14.40
C PRO A 199 -12.21 33.25 15.22
N ALA A 200 -12.29 33.53 16.53
CA ALA A 200 -13.24 32.91 17.44
C ALA A 200 -14.70 33.15 17.02
N THR A 201 -15.00 34.25 16.34
CA THR A 201 -16.30 34.53 15.70
C THR A 201 -16.73 33.45 14.71
N ASN A 202 -15.78 32.87 13.95
CA ASN A 202 -16.04 31.74 13.05
C ASN A 202 -16.13 30.41 13.81
N CYS A 203 -15.84 30.39 15.11
CA CYS A 203 -15.77 29.20 15.95
C CYS A 203 -16.75 29.19 17.13
N GLY A 204 -17.78 30.05 17.08
CA GLY A 204 -18.80 30.15 18.13
C GLY A 204 -18.35 30.87 19.40
N GLY A 205 -17.19 31.52 19.40
CA GLY A 205 -16.69 32.37 20.47
C GLY A 205 -16.97 33.86 20.24
N GLU A 206 -16.81 34.67 21.28
CA GLU A 206 -16.90 36.13 21.20
C GLU A 206 -15.52 36.76 20.93
N GLY A 207 -15.45 37.67 19.96
CA GLY A 207 -14.24 38.44 19.65
C GLY A 207 -13.35 37.85 18.55
N ASP A 208 -12.24 38.54 18.28
CA ASP A 208 -11.33 38.24 17.17
C ASP A 208 -10.10 37.40 17.59
N GLU A 209 -10.14 36.77 18.77
CA GLU A 209 -9.06 35.89 19.21
C GLU A 209 -8.94 34.69 18.26
N VAL A 210 -7.71 34.32 17.90
CA VAL A 210 -7.46 33.25 16.94
C VAL A 210 -7.51 31.90 17.65
N VAL A 211 -8.37 31.01 17.15
CA VAL A 211 -8.52 29.63 17.63
C VAL A 211 -7.86 28.68 16.63
N CYS A 212 -6.91 27.89 17.13
CA CYS A 212 -6.18 26.89 16.35
C CYS A 212 -6.58 25.47 16.76
N PRO A 213 -6.48 24.47 15.85
CA PRO A 213 -6.61 23.07 16.25
C PRO A 213 -5.48 22.67 17.22
N THR A 214 -5.83 21.93 18.27
CA THR A 214 -4.86 21.41 19.25
C THR A 214 -4.60 19.91 19.09
N GLU A 215 -5.58 19.15 18.58
CA GLU A 215 -5.51 17.69 18.41
C GLU A 215 -6.28 17.23 17.16
N THR A 216 -5.90 16.09 16.58
CA THR A 216 -6.46 15.51 15.35
C THR A 216 -7.82 14.89 15.49
N GLU A 217 -8.15 14.30 16.65
CA GLU A 217 -9.43 13.64 16.90
C GLU A 217 -10.61 14.61 16.75
N TRP A 218 -10.34 15.91 16.86
CA TRP A 218 -11.29 16.99 16.80
C TRP A 218 -11.26 17.76 15.47
N ALA A 219 -10.34 17.42 14.57
CA ALA A 219 -10.16 18.11 13.30
C ALA A 219 -10.92 17.48 12.13
N GLY A 220 -11.85 16.56 12.38
CA GLY A 220 -12.68 15.92 11.35
C GLY A 220 -11.89 15.13 10.31
N SER A 221 -10.59 14.92 10.44
CA SER A 221 -9.85 14.08 9.48
C SER A 221 -10.36 12.64 9.54
N CYS A 222 -10.59 12.00 8.40
CA CYS A 222 -10.78 10.55 8.30
C CYS A 222 -9.48 9.81 8.59
N GLY A 223 -9.02 9.90 9.85
CA GLY A 223 -7.97 9.12 10.54
C GLY A 223 -6.55 9.10 9.95
N PHE A 224 -6.41 9.18 8.63
CA PHE A 224 -5.28 8.67 7.84
C PHE A 224 -4.97 9.47 6.58
N ALA A 225 -5.90 10.32 6.09
CA ALA A 225 -5.67 11.22 4.95
C ALA A 225 -5.86 12.67 5.37
N GLN A 226 -4.82 13.50 5.24
CA GLN A 226 -4.90 14.93 5.50
C GLN A 226 -4.57 15.71 4.22
N GLY A 227 -5.36 15.53 3.17
CA GLY A 227 -5.25 16.37 1.97
C GLY A 227 -5.88 17.77 2.12
N VAL A 228 -6.33 18.15 3.32
CA VAL A 228 -7.12 19.36 3.58
C VAL A 228 -6.69 20.06 4.87
N GLY A 229 -6.98 21.36 4.97
CA GLY A 229 -6.74 22.14 6.18
C GLY A 229 -7.44 21.56 7.41
N ILE A 230 -6.71 21.52 8.52
CA ILE A 230 -7.12 21.07 9.84
C ILE A 230 -7.65 22.30 10.59
N PHE A 231 -8.95 22.30 10.88
CA PHE A 231 -9.61 23.37 11.62
C PHE A 231 -10.01 22.88 13.01
N HIS A 232 -10.07 23.80 13.98
CA HIS A 232 -10.67 23.52 15.28
C HIS A 232 -12.15 23.08 15.09
N PRO A 233 -12.64 22.08 15.84
CA PRO A 233 -13.97 21.46 15.65
C PRO A 233 -15.13 22.45 15.69
N ALA A 234 -15.01 23.48 16.52
CA ALA A 234 -16.03 24.50 16.69
C ALA A 234 -16.11 25.49 15.52
N CYS A 235 -15.12 25.49 14.62
CA CYS A 235 -15.02 26.45 13.53
C CYS A 235 -15.85 26.05 12.31
N THR A 236 -16.58 27.00 11.76
CA THR A 236 -17.22 26.89 10.44
C THR A 236 -16.14 26.88 9.36
N ILE A 237 -16.18 25.87 8.49
CA ILE A 237 -15.29 25.78 7.34
C ILE A 237 -15.72 26.85 6.33
N PRO A 238 -14.79 27.68 5.80
CA PRO A 238 -15.12 28.55 4.68
C PRO A 238 -15.57 27.70 3.48
N SER A 239 -16.76 27.98 2.96
CA SER A 239 -17.33 27.34 1.76
C SER A 239 -16.57 27.71 0.49
#